data_AF-A0A7R8CW76-F1
#
_entry.id   AF-A0A7R8CW76-F1
#
_cell.length_a   1.000
_cell.length_b   1.000
_cell.length_c   1.000
_cell.angle_alpha   90.00
_cell.angle_beta   90.00
_cell.angle_gamma   90.00
#
_symmetry.space_group_name_H-M   'P 1'
#
loop_
_entity.id
_entity.type
_entity.pdbx_description
1 polymer ?
#
loop_
_entity_poly.entity_id
_entity_poly.type
_entity_poly.pdbx_seq_one_letter_code
_entity_poly.pdbx_strand_id
1 'polypeptide(L)'
;MRVSGVLYLWPKNMPGGNIFSGKYKLNRQVKPWDLDKAQKDMRREVKNIGLTSNASRCVTPEQEEAYFNSVKGDLRPDQVWFRARKAKLEATLMGPVPLKDHYKQLHRTDSWDSQI
;
A
#
# COMPACT_ATOMS: atom_id res chain seq x y z
N MET A 1 -20.27 16.07 28.32
CA MET A 1 -18.81 16.03 28.52
C MET A 1 -18.21 17.32 27.98
N ARG A 2 -17.60 18.15 28.84
CA ARG A 2 -17.01 19.44 28.42
C ARG A 2 -15.66 19.20 27.74
N VAL A 3 -15.49 19.76 26.55
CA VAL A 3 -14.27 19.73 25.71
C VAL A 3 -13.05 20.42 26.37
N SER A 4 -13.22 20.95 27.58
CA SER A 4 -12.22 21.76 28.30
C SER A 4 -11.02 20.99 28.83
N GLY A 5 -11.12 19.69 29.10
CA GLY A 5 -10.02 18.92 29.71
C GLY A 5 -8.77 18.76 28.83
N VAL A 6 -8.96 18.67 27.50
CA VAL A 6 -7.86 18.43 26.55
C VAL A 6 -7.04 19.71 26.29
N LEU A 7 -7.65 20.88 26.43
CA LEU A 7 -6.98 22.17 26.24
C LEU A 7 -6.10 22.58 27.43
N TYR A 8 -6.30 22.01 28.63
CA TYR A 8 -5.44 22.28 29.79
C TYR A 8 -4.03 21.67 29.70
N LEU A 9 -3.81 20.74 28.76
CA LEU A 9 -2.48 20.14 28.51
C LEU A 9 -1.61 20.97 27.56
N TRP A 10 -2.05 22.15 27.14
CA TRP A 10 -1.25 23.05 26.30
C TRP A 10 -0.19 23.79 27.14
N PRO A 11 1.05 23.95 26.62
CA PRO A 11 2.11 24.63 27.36
C PRO A 11 1.74 26.10 27.56
N LYS A 12 1.78 26.56 28.82
CA LYS A 12 1.40 27.93 29.21
C LYS A 12 2.20 29.03 28.48
N ASN A 13 3.42 28.71 28.04
CA ASN A 13 4.30 29.61 27.28
C ASN A 13 4.53 29.04 25.87
N MET A 14 3.57 29.22 24.97
CA MET A 14 3.81 28.86 23.56
C MET A 14 4.83 29.82 22.93
N PRO A 15 5.77 29.30 22.13
CA PRO A 15 6.57 30.18 21.30
C PRO A 15 5.67 30.89 20.28
N GLY A 16 5.92 32.18 20.03
CA GLY A 16 5.20 32.93 19.02
C GLY A 16 5.47 32.38 17.62
N GLY A 17 4.42 32.04 16.87
CA GLY A 17 4.53 31.50 15.51
C GLY A 17 4.54 29.96 15.45
N ASN A 18 5.21 29.39 14.44
CA ASN A 18 5.24 27.94 14.23
C ASN A 18 6.16 27.24 15.24
N ILE A 19 5.61 26.33 16.03
CA ILE A 19 6.33 25.61 17.10
C ILE A 19 7.49 24.72 16.61
N PHE A 20 7.53 24.36 15.33
CA PHE A 20 8.54 23.46 14.75
C PHE A 20 9.66 24.20 13.99
N SER A 21 9.58 25.52 13.82
CA SER A 21 10.49 26.27 12.95
C SER A 21 10.75 27.69 13.43
N GLY A 22 11.87 28.29 13.02
CA GLY A 22 12.21 29.68 13.36
C GLY A 22 13.02 29.82 14.65
N LYS A 23 13.13 31.07 15.15
CA LYS A 23 14.01 31.44 16.28
C LYS A 23 13.50 30.90 17.62
N TYR A 24 12.20 30.98 17.87
CA TYR A 24 11.57 30.45 19.07
C TYR A 24 10.78 29.21 18.67
N LYS A 25 11.35 28.02 18.95
CA LYS A 25 10.76 26.72 18.61
C LYS A 25 10.77 25.82 19.84
N LEU A 26 9.93 24.79 19.82
CA LEU A 26 9.87 23.82 20.89
C LEU A 26 11.12 22.92 20.85
N ASN A 27 11.85 22.85 21.96
CA ASN A 27 12.97 21.92 22.09
C ASN A 27 12.44 20.49 22.28
N ARG A 28 12.50 19.69 21.21
CA ARG A 28 12.15 18.26 21.28
C ARG A 28 13.28 17.52 21.99
N GLN A 29 12.97 16.96 23.16
CA GLN A 29 13.88 16.07 23.86
C GLN A 29 13.83 14.68 23.22
N VAL A 30 15.01 14.07 23.03
CA VAL A 30 15.12 12.68 22.60
C VAL A 30 14.78 11.80 23.79
N LYS A 31 13.84 10.88 23.60
CA LYS A 31 13.39 9.99 24.67
C LYS A 31 14.15 8.65 24.56
N PRO A 32 14.27 7.87 25.65
CA PRO A 32 15.03 6.63 25.62
C PRO A 32 14.56 5.62 24.55
N TRP A 33 13.25 5.52 24.31
CA TRP A 33 12.71 4.64 23.27
C TRP A 33 13.03 5.09 21.84
N ASP A 34 13.27 6.39 21.63
CA ASP A 34 13.68 6.90 20.32
C ASP A 34 15.12 6.43 20.01
N LEU A 35 15.98 6.36 21.05
CA LEU A 35 17.34 5.82 20.95
C LEU A 35 17.32 4.31 20.69
N ASP A 36 16.48 3.55 21.40
CA ASP A 36 16.34 2.11 21.20
C ASP A 36 15.85 1.79 19.78
N LYS A 37 14.92 2.59 19.25
CA LYS A 37 14.44 2.44 17.88
C LYS A 37 15.56 2.72 16.88
N ALA A 38 16.28 3.82 17.04
CA ALA A 38 17.41 4.17 16.18
C ALA A 38 18.49 3.06 16.20
N GLN A 39 18.78 2.48 17.35
CA GLN A 39 19.75 1.39 17.46
C GLN A 39 19.29 0.12 16.76
N LYS A 40 18.00 -0.23 16.84
CA LYS A 40 17.42 -1.35 16.09
C LYS A 40 17.52 -1.13 14.59
N ASP A 41 17.23 0.09 14.13
CA ASP A 41 17.32 0.45 12.71
C ASP A 41 18.78 0.39 12.22
N MET A 42 19.73 0.93 12.99
CA MET A 42 21.17 0.80 12.67
C MET A 42 21.63 -0.66 12.55
N ARG A 43 21.22 -1.53 13.49
CA ARG A 43 21.55 -2.97 13.41
C ARG A 43 20.95 -3.63 12.17
N ARG A 44 19.74 -3.23 11.77
CA ARG A 44 19.10 -3.71 10.54
C ARG A 44 19.89 -3.26 9.32
N GLU A 45 20.32 -2.01 9.27
CA GLU A 45 21.12 -1.49 8.15
C GLU A 45 22.46 -2.21 8.03
N VAL A 46 23.17 -2.44 9.13
CA VAL A 46 24.42 -3.22 9.12
C VAL A 46 24.19 -4.63 8.54
N LYS A 47 23.09 -5.28 8.93
CA LYS A 47 22.71 -6.59 8.38
C LYS A 47 22.38 -6.52 6.89
N ASN A 48 21.65 -5.50 6.46
CA ASN A 48 21.29 -5.29 5.06
C ASN A 48 22.52 -5.06 4.19
N ILE A 49 23.45 -4.22 4.65
CA ILE A 49 24.72 -3.96 3.98
C ILE A 49 25.51 -5.26 3.81
N GLY A 50 25.62 -6.07 4.86
CA GLY A 50 26.28 -7.38 4.76
C GLY A 50 25.61 -8.32 3.75
N LEU A 51 24.28 -8.24 3.59
CA LEU A 51 23.56 -9.04 2.58
C LEU A 51 23.81 -8.54 1.16
N THR A 52 23.87 -7.22 0.94
CA THR A 52 24.07 -6.61 -0.38
C THR A 52 25.54 -6.57 -0.81
N SER A 53 26.48 -6.50 0.14
CA SER A 53 27.92 -6.41 -0.13
C SER A 53 28.57 -7.76 -0.43
N ASN A 54 27.87 -8.87 -0.20
CA ASN A 54 28.38 -10.20 -0.53
C ASN A 54 28.36 -10.37 -2.05
N ALA A 55 29.44 -9.91 -2.71
CA ALA A 55 29.66 -9.99 -4.14
C ALA A 55 29.59 -11.43 -4.70
N SER A 56 29.77 -12.46 -3.86
CA SER A 56 29.61 -13.87 -4.23
C SER A 56 28.16 -14.34 -4.37
N ARG A 57 27.17 -13.51 -4.00
CA ARG A 57 25.73 -13.75 -4.20
C ARG A 57 25.11 -12.86 -5.29
N CYS A 58 25.85 -11.87 -5.77
CA CYS A 58 25.41 -11.03 -6.86
C CYS A 58 25.79 -11.72 -8.17
N VAL A 59 24.80 -11.96 -9.02
CA VAL A 59 25.03 -12.35 -10.41
C VAL A 59 25.83 -11.21 -11.06
N THR A 60 26.91 -11.53 -11.78
CA THR A 60 27.66 -10.47 -12.45
C THR A 60 26.76 -9.78 -13.48
N PRO A 61 26.95 -8.49 -13.78
CA PRO A 61 26.14 -7.80 -14.79
C PRO A 61 26.09 -8.57 -16.12
N GLU A 62 27.21 -9.20 -16.50
CA GLU A 62 27.32 -10.04 -17.69
C GLU A 62 26.45 -11.31 -17.63
N GLN A 63 26.36 -11.97 -16.47
CA GLN A 63 25.52 -13.14 -16.27
C GLN A 63 24.03 -12.76 -16.22
N GLU A 64 23.69 -11.60 -15.65
CA GLU A 64 22.33 -11.07 -15.69
C GLU A 64 21.92 -10.77 -17.13
N GLU A 65 22.80 -10.12 -17.89
CA GLU A 65 22.56 -9.81 -19.30
C GLU A 65 22.42 -11.09 -20.14
N ALA A 66 23.25 -12.11 -19.90
CA ALA A 66 23.15 -13.41 -20.56
C ALA A 66 21.81 -14.10 -20.26
N TYR A 67 21.32 -14.03 -19.01
CA TYR A 67 20.01 -14.55 -18.63
C TYR A 67 18.87 -13.76 -19.28
N PHE A 68 18.92 -12.42 -19.29
CA PHE A 68 17.88 -11.63 -19.95
C PHE A 68 17.87 -11.82 -21.47
N ASN A 69 19.02 -12.06 -22.07
CA ASN A 69 19.13 -12.39 -23.49
C ASN A 69 18.64 -13.82 -23.80
N SER A 70 18.80 -14.79 -22.90
CA SER A 70 18.25 -16.14 -23.10
C SER A 70 16.74 -16.21 -22.93
N VAL A 71 16.16 -15.36 -22.06
CA VAL A 71 14.71 -15.23 -21.84
C VAL A 71 14.07 -14.25 -22.85
N LYS A 72 14.84 -13.72 -23.80
CA LYS A 72 14.39 -12.71 -24.76
C LYS A 72 13.44 -13.33 -25.79
N GLY A 73 12.15 -13.23 -25.50
CA GLY A 73 11.06 -13.80 -26.32
C GLY A 73 9.98 -14.46 -25.46
N ASP A 74 10.35 -14.90 -24.26
CA ASP A 74 9.41 -15.42 -23.27
C ASP A 74 8.72 -14.28 -22.51
N LEU A 75 7.49 -14.54 -22.08
CA LEU A 75 6.79 -13.61 -21.21
C LEU A 75 7.45 -13.60 -19.83
N ARG A 76 7.81 -12.40 -19.37
CA ARG A 76 8.21 -12.21 -17.97
C ARG A 76 7.06 -12.64 -17.04
N PRO A 77 7.36 -13.26 -15.88
CA PRO A 77 6.34 -13.70 -14.92
C PRO A 77 5.32 -12.62 -14.56
N ASP A 78 5.77 -11.38 -14.42
CA ASP A 78 4.99 -10.17 -14.16
C ASP A 78 4.02 -9.85 -15.31
N GLN A 79 4.43 -10.05 -16.57
CA GLN A 79 3.54 -9.91 -17.73
C GLN A 79 2.52 -11.04 -17.81
N VAL A 80 2.91 -12.27 -17.47
CA VAL A 80 1.98 -13.41 -17.39
C VAL A 80 0.90 -13.15 -16.34
N TRP A 81 1.31 -12.70 -15.15
CA TRP A 81 0.40 -12.39 -14.06
C TRP A 81 -0.55 -11.24 -14.41
N PHE A 82 -0.04 -10.21 -15.08
CA PHE A 82 -0.85 -9.10 -15.57
C PHE A 82 -1.89 -9.57 -16.61
N ARG A 83 -1.48 -10.39 -17.59
CA ARG A 83 -2.41 -10.95 -18.60
C ARG A 83 -3.47 -11.83 -17.97
N ALA A 84 -3.12 -12.69 -17.02
CA ALA A 84 -4.07 -13.52 -16.30
C ALA A 84 -5.08 -12.69 -15.50
N ARG A 85 -4.60 -11.63 -14.83
CA ARG A 85 -5.47 -10.70 -14.09
C ARG A 85 -6.42 -9.95 -15.03
N LYS A 86 -5.92 -9.49 -16.17
CA LYS A 86 -6.73 -8.82 -17.20
C LYS A 86 -7.81 -9.76 -17.75
N ALA A 87 -7.44 -10.99 -18.12
CA ALA A 87 -8.38 -12.00 -18.61
C ALA A 87 -9.48 -12.32 -17.60
N LYS A 88 -9.12 -12.43 -16.30
CA LYS A 88 -10.09 -12.60 -15.23
C LYS A 88 -11.07 -11.42 -15.15
N LEU A 89 -10.56 -10.18 -15.19
CA LEU A 89 -11.40 -8.99 -15.15
C LEU A 89 -12.36 -8.94 -16.34
N GLU A 90 -11.88 -9.18 -17.56
CA GLU A 90 -12.71 -9.24 -18.78
C GLU A 90 -13.81 -10.31 -18.66
N ALA A 91 -13.48 -11.50 -18.17
CA ALA A 91 -14.46 -12.57 -17.96
C ALA A 91 -15.54 -12.20 -16.92
N THR A 92 -15.19 -11.43 -15.88
CA THR A 92 -16.12 -11.09 -14.79
C THR A 92 -16.92 -9.80 -15.01
N LEU A 93 -16.30 -8.75 -15.57
CA LEU A 93 -16.92 -7.44 -15.77
C LEU A 93 -17.60 -7.31 -17.13
N MET A 94 -17.02 -7.93 -18.17
CA MET A 94 -17.56 -7.91 -19.53
C MET A 94 -18.24 -9.24 -19.90
N GLY A 95 -18.38 -10.15 -18.94
CA GLY A 95 -19.08 -11.42 -19.14
C GLY A 95 -20.56 -11.18 -19.47
N PRO A 96 -21.18 -12.02 -20.31
CA PRO A 96 -22.59 -11.90 -20.64
C PRO A 96 -23.42 -12.05 -19.36
N VAL A 97 -24.20 -11.01 -19.02
CA VAL A 97 -25.18 -11.10 -17.94
C VAL A 97 -26.29 -12.05 -18.40
N PRO A 98 -26.57 -13.16 -17.69
CA PRO A 98 -27.61 -14.08 -18.12
C PRO A 98 -28.97 -13.36 -18.12
N LEU A 99 -29.60 -13.30 -19.30
CA LEU A 99 -30.94 -12.71 -19.54
C LEU A 99 -32.03 -13.29 -18.62
N LYS A 100 -31.81 -14.46 -18.02
CA LYS A 100 -32.72 -15.09 -17.06
C LYS A 100 -33.07 -14.17 -15.87
N ASP A 101 -32.14 -13.30 -15.45
CA ASP A 101 -32.41 -12.36 -14.36
C ASP A 101 -33.12 -11.07 -14.82
N HIS A 102 -33.09 -10.75 -16.11
CA HIS A 102 -33.85 -9.62 -16.68
C HIS A 102 -35.37 -9.88 -16.66
N TYR A 103 -35.80 -11.11 -16.97
CA TYR A 103 -37.23 -11.45 -16.99
C TYR A 103 -37.88 -11.51 -15.60
N LYS A 104 -37.10 -11.70 -14.53
CA LYS A 104 -37.61 -11.66 -13.14
C LYS A 104 -38.19 -10.29 -12.76
N GLN A 105 -37.66 -9.20 -13.33
CA GLN A 105 -38.20 -7.86 -13.10
C GLN A 105 -39.52 -7.62 -13.86
N LEU A 106 -39.69 -8.21 -15.05
CA LEU A 106 -40.94 -8.13 -15.81
C LEU A 106 -42.10 -8.87 -15.13
N HIS A 107 -41.84 -10.02 -14.51
CA HIS A 107 -42.87 -10.77 -13.77
C HIS A 107 -43.24 -10.14 -12.41
N ARG A 108 -42.60 -9.04 -12.01
CA ARG A 108 -42.96 -8.33 -10.76
C ARG A 108 -44.25 -7.51 -10.90
N THR A 109 -44.68 -7.23 -12.14
CA THR A 109 -45.91 -6.49 -12.46
C THR A 109 -47.09 -7.38 -12.89
N ASP A 110 -46.89 -8.69 -12.97
CA ASP A 110 -47.96 -9.63 -13.30
C ASP A 110 -48.77 -9.99 -12.04
N SER A 111 -49.74 -9.15 -11.68
CA SER A 111 -50.95 -9.60 -10.98
C SER A 111 -52.12 -8.67 -11.30
N TRP A 112 -52.93 -9.07 -12.29
CA TRP A 112 -54.29 -8.53 -12.50
C TRP A 112 -55.38 -9.41 -11.85
N ASP A 113 -55.02 -10.50 -11.18
CA ASP A 113 -55.95 -11.46 -10.54
C ASP A 113 -56.06 -11.34 -9.01
N SER A 114 -55.54 -10.27 -8.40
CA SER A 114 -55.72 -10.01 -6.94
C SER A 114 -56.88 -9.06 -6.62
N GLN A 115 -57.69 -8.71 -7.63
CA GLN A 115 -58.90 -7.91 -7.50
C GLN A 115 -60.03 -8.50 -8.36
N ILE A 116 -60.60 -9.63 -7.93
CA ILE A 116 -62.02 -10.02 -8.07
C ILE A 116 -62.28 -11.19 -7.10
#